data_AF-A0AAD6Y1A6-F1
#
_entry.id   AF-A0AAD6Y1A6-F1
#
_cell.length_a   1.000
_cell.length_b   1.000
_cell.length_c   1.000
_cell.angle_alpha   90.00
_cell.angle_beta   90.00
_cell.angle_gamma   90.00
#
_symmetry.space_group_name_H-M   'P 1'
#
loop_
_entity.id
_entity.type
_entity.pdbx_description
1 polymer ?
#
loop_
_entity_poly.entity_id
_entity_poly.type
_entity_poly.pdbx_seq_one_letter_code
_entity_poly.pdbx_strand_id
1 'polypeptide(L)'
;MDPSANPIAQELAELAAALSSANINGLSAIGAATFLTYDSLLCFPLEVEYIWLAKHSLIKYLYLVTRIYGVAHVMYVLNLSGMLFFLNIG
;
A
#
# COMPACT_ATOMS: atom_id res chain seq x y z
N MET A 1 -44.95 0.21 0.93
CA MET A 1 -44.45 -0.64 2.02
C MET A 1 -43.34 0.16 2.67
N ASP A 2 -43.60 0.67 3.87
CA ASP A 2 -42.82 1.73 4.53
C ASP A 2 -41.38 1.24 4.83
N PRO A 3 -40.33 1.93 4.35
CA PRO A 3 -38.92 1.54 4.46
C PRO A 3 -38.33 1.70 5.87
N SER A 4 -39.05 1.25 6.89
CA SER A 4 -38.42 0.67 8.09
C SER A 4 -37.67 -0.64 7.79
N ALA A 5 -37.58 -0.99 6.49
CA ALA A 5 -36.52 -1.71 5.79
C ALA A 5 -35.63 -2.51 6.74
N ASN A 6 -36.13 -3.70 7.08
CA ASN A 6 -35.47 -4.74 7.88
C ASN A 6 -34.04 -4.34 8.31
N PRO A 7 -33.84 -3.84 9.53
CA PRO A 7 -32.55 -3.27 9.96
C PRO A 7 -31.39 -4.24 9.75
N ILE A 8 -31.67 -5.54 9.83
CA ILE A 8 -30.72 -6.63 9.54
C ILE A 8 -30.24 -6.61 8.08
N ALA A 9 -31.14 -6.32 7.12
CA ALA A 9 -30.78 -6.25 5.71
C ALA A 9 -29.92 -5.02 5.41
N GLN A 10 -30.13 -3.91 6.12
CA GLN A 10 -29.28 -2.73 6.01
C GLN A 10 -27.89 -2.99 6.61
N GLU A 11 -27.82 -3.56 7.81
CA GLU A 11 -26.55 -3.94 8.46
C GLU A 11 -25.74 -4.93 7.61
N LEU A 12 -26.40 -5.92 7.00
CA LEU A 12 -25.74 -6.87 6.09
C LEU A 12 -25.18 -6.19 4.84
N ALA A 13 -25.90 -5.21 4.27
CA ALA A 13 -25.43 -4.48 3.11
C ALA A 13 -24.21 -3.60 3.45
N GLU A 14 -24.23 -2.95 4.63
CA GLU A 14 -23.10 -2.17 5.13
C GLU A 14 -21.87 -3.05 5.39
N LEU A 15 -22.06 -4.23 6.02
CA LEU A 15 -20.97 -5.19 6.26
C LEU A 15 -20.39 -5.74 4.95
N ALA A 16 -21.24 -6.08 3.98
CA ALA A 16 -20.80 -6.57 2.67
C ALA A 16 -20.01 -5.49 1.90
N ALA A 17 -20.43 -4.23 1.98
CA ALA A 17 -19.70 -3.11 1.40
C ALA A 17 -18.33 -2.92 2.07
N ALA A 18 -18.28 -2.96 3.40
CA ALA A 18 -17.03 -2.84 4.15
C ALA A 18 -16.04 -3.98 3.82
N LEU A 19 -16.52 -5.21 3.71
CA LEU A 19 -15.69 -6.37 3.34
C LEU A 19 -15.16 -6.26 1.90
N SER A 20 -15.99 -5.82 0.96
CA SER A 20 -15.58 -5.58 -0.43
C SER A 20 -14.49 -4.51 -0.51
N SER A 21 -14.67 -3.38 0.19
CA SER A 21 -13.66 -2.34 0.26
C SER A 21 -12.35 -2.82 0.89
N ALA A 22 -12.41 -3.63 1.95
CA ALA A 22 -11.22 -4.21 2.57
C ALA A 22 -10.43 -5.11 1.60
N ASN A 23 -11.13 -5.95 0.83
CA ASN A 23 -10.51 -6.83 -0.18
C ASN A 23 -9.84 -6.04 -1.31
N ILE A 24 -10.52 -5.02 -1.84
CA ILE A 24 -9.97 -4.16 -2.90
C ILE A 24 -8.71 -3.46 -2.40
N ASN A 25 -8.72 -2.91 -1.19
CA ASN A 25 -7.57 -2.24 -0.59
C ASN A 25 -6.37 -3.18 -0.45
N GLY A 26 -6.59 -4.43 -0.03
CA GLY A 26 -5.53 -5.43 0.08
C GLY A 26 -4.86 -5.74 -1.26
N LEU A 27 -5.65 -5.96 -2.31
CA LEU A 27 -5.13 -6.22 -3.66
C LEU A 27 -4.41 -5.00 -4.24
N SER A 28 -4.97 -3.80 -4.06
CA SER A 28 -4.33 -2.55 -4.49
C SER A 28 -3.01 -2.30 -3.78
N ALA A 29 -2.91 -2.61 -2.48
CA ALA A 29 -1.67 -2.50 -1.71
C ALA A 29 -0.57 -3.44 -2.27
N ILE A 30 -0.92 -4.70 -2.54
CA ILE A 30 0.01 -5.67 -3.13
C ILE A 30 0.45 -5.24 -4.52
N GLY A 31 -0.49 -4.77 -5.35
CA GLY A 31 -0.20 -4.24 -6.68
C GLY A 31 0.75 -3.03 -6.63
N ALA A 32 0.46 -2.04 -5.77
CA ALA A 32 1.31 -0.88 -5.56
C ALA A 32 2.71 -1.26 -5.08
N ALA A 33 2.81 -2.23 -4.17
CA ALA A 33 4.10 -2.71 -3.67
C ALA A 33 4.92 -3.42 -4.74
N THR A 34 4.28 -4.26 -5.53
CA THR A 34 4.91 -4.98 -6.64
C THR A 34 5.43 -3.99 -7.68
N PHE A 35 4.61 -2.99 -8.04
CA PHE A 35 4.98 -1.95 -8.99
C PHE A 35 6.16 -1.11 -8.48
N LEU A 36 6.09 -0.63 -7.23
CA LEU A 36 7.17 0.17 -6.63
C LEU A 36 8.48 -0.62 -6.53
N THR A 37 8.40 -1.89 -6.15
CA THR A 37 9.58 -2.77 -6.05
C THR A 37 10.19 -2.99 -7.43
N TYR A 38 9.36 -3.26 -8.43
CA TYR A 38 9.81 -3.48 -9.80
C TYR A 38 10.47 -2.22 -10.40
N ASP A 39 9.82 -1.06 -10.26
CA ASP A 39 10.39 0.24 -10.66
C ASP A 39 11.72 0.50 -9.94
N SER A 40 11.77 0.19 -8.63
CA SER A 40 12.98 0.40 -7.86
C SER A 40 14.15 -0.45 -8.33
N LEU A 41 13.91 -1.73 -8.65
CA LEU A 41 14.93 -2.64 -9.16
C LEU A 41 15.42 -2.23 -10.55
N LEU A 42 14.53 -1.75 -11.42
CA LEU A 42 14.90 -1.27 -12.75
C LEU A 42 15.73 0.02 -12.70
N CYS A 43 15.37 0.95 -11.82
CA CYS A 43 16.07 2.23 -11.70
C CYS A 43 17.34 2.14 -10.85
N PHE A 44 17.51 1.08 -10.04
CA PHE A 44 18.63 0.94 -9.11
C PHE A 44 20.02 1.07 -9.77
N PRO A 45 20.33 0.45 -10.92
CA PRO A 45 21.65 0.59 -11.54
C PRO A 45 21.97 2.04 -11.92
N LEU A 46 20.97 2.74 -12.48
CA LEU A 46 21.08 4.15 -12.86
C LEU A 46 21.20 5.05 -11.62
N GLU A 47 20.47 4.75 -10.56
CA GLU A 47 20.59 5.48 -9.29
C GLU A 47 21.97 5.34 -8.69
N VAL A 48 22.55 4.14 -8.71
CA VAL A 48 23.91 3.92 -8.21
C VAL A 48 24.91 4.76 -9.02
N GLU A 49 24.81 4.72 -10.35
CA GLU A 49 25.71 5.46 -11.24
C GLU A 49 25.59 6.99 -11.08
N TYR A 50 24.37 7.53 -11.11
CA TYR A 50 24.12 8.97 -11.21
C TYR A 50 23.83 9.67 -9.88
N ILE A 51 23.39 8.94 -8.85
CA ILE A 51 22.98 9.54 -7.57
C ILE A 51 23.94 9.12 -6.46
N TRP A 52 24.28 7.84 -6.35
CA TRP A 52 25.09 7.35 -5.23
C TRP A 52 26.55 7.76 -5.37
N LEU A 53 27.10 7.72 -6.59
CA LEU A 53 28.46 8.16 -6.89
C LEU A 53 28.59 9.68 -7.10
N ALA A 54 27.48 10.40 -7.27
CA ALA A 54 27.51 11.85 -7.42
C ALA A 54 27.95 12.57 -6.13
N LYS A 55 28.57 13.75 -6.30
CA LYS A 55 28.96 14.65 -5.20
C LYS A 55 27.78 14.90 -4.26
N HIS A 56 28.08 15.01 -2.97
CA HIS A 56 27.07 15.30 -1.94
C HIS A 56 26.35 16.61 -2.28
N SER A 57 25.03 16.52 -2.45
CA SER A 57 24.13 17.62 -2.76
C SER A 57 22.86 17.44 -1.91
N LEU A 58 22.23 18.54 -1.52
CA LEU A 58 20.95 18.53 -0.82
C LEU A 58 19.90 17.71 -1.60
N ILE A 59 19.90 17.82 -2.92
CA ILE A 59 18.97 17.10 -3.81
C ILE A 59 19.14 15.59 -3.68
N LYS A 60 20.39 15.10 -3.57
CA LYS A 60 20.70 13.68 -3.35
C LYS A 60 20.11 13.16 -2.04
N TYR A 61 20.25 13.94 -0.97
CA TYR A 61 19.69 13.57 0.33
C TYR A 61 18.17 13.56 0.32
N LEU A 62 17.54 14.60 -0.24
CA LEU A 62 16.08 14.63 -0.39
C LEU A 62 15.59 13.40 -1.15
N TYR A 63 16.22 13.08 -2.28
CA TYR A 63 15.87 11.93 -3.10
C TYR A 63 15.96 10.61 -2.32
N LEU A 64 17.08 10.38 -1.61
CA LEU A 64 17.26 9.16 -0.81
C LEU A 64 16.22 9.06 0.32
N VAL A 65 15.89 10.18 0.97
CA VAL A 65 14.87 10.22 2.03
C VAL A 65 13.48 9.88 1.47
N THR A 66 13.05 10.49 0.36
CA THR A 66 11.76 10.14 -0.26
C THR A 66 11.72 8.71 -0.75
N ARG A 67 12.81 8.20 -1.29
CA ARG A 67 12.92 6.80 -1.75
C ARG A 67 12.77 5.82 -0.60
N ILE A 68 13.54 6.00 0.48
CA ILE A 68 13.47 5.14 1.68
C ILE A 68 12.09 5.25 2.32
N TYR A 69 11.52 6.45 2.40
CA TYR A 69 10.17 6.66 2.92
C TYR A 69 9.11 5.94 2.09
N GLY A 70 9.18 6.02 0.75
CA GLY A 70 8.25 5.34 -0.15
C GLY A 70 8.28 3.82 0.03
N VAL A 71 9.47 3.23 0.08
CA VAL A 71 9.65 1.79 0.33
C VAL A 71 9.15 1.42 1.74
N ALA A 72 9.50 2.19 2.76
CA ALA A 72 9.07 1.94 4.13
C ALA A 72 7.54 2.03 4.30
N HIS A 73 6.90 3.02 3.66
CA HIS A 73 5.45 3.19 3.68
C HIS A 73 4.74 1.98 3.05
N VAL A 74 5.21 1.53 1.88
CA VAL A 74 4.66 0.36 1.21
C VAL A 74 4.86 -0.92 2.03
N MET A 75 6.03 -1.11 2.64
CA MET A 75 6.28 -2.23 3.55
C MET A 75 5.37 -2.21 4.78
N TYR A 76 5.12 -1.02 5.35
CA TYR A 76 4.20 -0.85 6.47
C TYR A 76 2.76 -1.19 6.08
N VAL A 77 2.29 -0.70 4.94
CA VAL A 77 0.96 -1.01 4.40
C VAL A 77 0.81 -2.51 4.15
N LEU A 78 1.81 -3.17 3.55
CA LEU A 78 1.79 -4.61 3.35
C LEU A 78 1.72 -5.41 4.66
N ASN A 79 2.47 -5.00 5.69
CA ASN A 79 2.41 -5.64 7.00
C ASN A 79 1.04 -5.46 7.67
N LEU A 80 0.47 -4.27 7.59
CA LEU A 80 -0.89 -4.00 8.07
C LEU A 80 -1.93 -4.84 7.33
N SER A 81 -1.87 -4.89 6.00
CA SER A 81 -2.75 -5.73 5.18
C SER A 81 -2.61 -7.21 5.51
N GLY A 82 -1.37 -7.68 5.70
CA GLY A 82 -1.09 -9.06 6.12
C GLY A 82 -1.65 -9.36 7.51
N MET A 83 -1.43 -8.48 8.50
CA MET A 83 -1.94 -8.65 9.86
C MET A 83 -3.47 -8.70 9.90
N LEU A 84 -4.15 -7.84 9.13
CA LEU A 84 -5.61 -7.86 9.00
C LEU A 84 -6.12 -9.15 8.37
N PHE A 85 -5.39 -9.71 7.41
CA PHE A 85 -5.72 -11.01 6.81
C PHE A 85 -5.60 -12.15 7.84
N PHE A 86 -4.53 -12.16 8.66
CA PHE A 86 -4.35 -13.18 9.70
C PHE A 86 -5.39 -13.08 10.83
N LEU A 87 -5.82 -11.88 11.20
CA LEU A 87 -6.89 -11.67 12.20
C LEU A 87 -8.29 -12.07 11.70
N ASN A 88 -8.51 -12.14 10.37
CA ASN A 88 -9.81 -12.50 9.79
C ASN A 88 -9.98 -14.03 9.60
N ILE A 89 -8.88 -14.79 9.67
CA ILE A 89 -8.88 -16.26 9.51
C ILE A 89 -8.74 -16.98 10.86
N GLY A 90 -8.37 -16.26 11.93
CA GLY A 90 -8.16 -16.77 13.29
C GLY A 90 -9.40 -16.75 14.17
#